data_AF-A0A523CZK7-F1
#
_entry.id   AF-A0A523CZK7-F1
#
_cell.length_a   1.000
_cell.length_b   1.000
_cell.length_c   1.000
_cell.angle_alpha   90.00
_cell.angle_beta   90.00
_cell.angle_gamma   90.00
#
_symmetry.space_group_name_H-M   'P 1'
#
loop_
_entity.id
_entity.type
_entity.pdbx_description
1 polymer ?
#
loop_
_entity_poly.entity_id
_entity_poly.type
_entity_poly.pdbx_seq_one_letter_code
_entity_poly.pdbx_strand_id
1 'polypeptide(L)' 'MSGLSEEFSQQVVSRNVDAGLPDSLQDVEALGFTNHGLVVRSANGTVLFKQPDHEVNMDEVREAIRGLLADRAG' A
#
# COMPACT_ATOMS: atom_id res chain seq x y z
N MET A 1 7.61 -0.32 9.74
CA MET A 1 6.93 -1.06 8.66
C MET A 1 6.94 -2.58 8.92
N SER A 2 6.68 -3.03 10.15
CA SER A 2 6.73 -4.46 10.53
C SER A 2 5.34 -5.08 10.72
N GLY A 3 4.35 -4.31 11.19
CA GLY A 3 3.06 -4.86 11.59
C GLY A 3 2.24 -5.53 10.48
N LEU A 4 2.08 -4.91 9.30
CA LEU A 4 1.17 -5.44 8.26
C LEU A 4 1.67 -6.73 7.60
N SER A 5 2.96 -6.84 7.33
CA SER A 5 3.54 -8.08 6.75
C SER A 5 3.56 -9.24 7.75
N GLU A 6 3.65 -8.95 9.05
CA GLU A 6 3.53 -9.95 10.10
C GLU A 6 2.07 -10.37 10.30
N GLU A 7 1.14 -9.41 10.35
CA GLU A 7 -0.30 -9.64 10.53
C GLU A 7 -0.93 -10.40 9.35
N PHE A 8 -0.51 -10.08 8.12
CA PHE A 8 -0.98 -10.71 6.89
C PHE A 8 0.12 -11.54 6.21
N SER A 9 0.81 -12.35 7.02
CA SER A 9 1.90 -13.22 6.59
C SER A 9 1.51 -14.06 5.37
N GLN A 10 2.43 -14.17 4.41
CA GLN A 10 2.29 -14.87 3.12
C GLN A 10 1.29 -14.28 2.12
N GLN A 11 0.48 -13.29 2.52
CA GLN A 11 -0.55 -12.70 1.67
C GLN A 11 -0.23 -11.25 1.27
N VAL A 12 0.52 -10.54 2.11
CA VAL A 12 0.91 -9.14 1.89
C VAL A 12 2.43 -9.00 1.97
N VAL A 13 2.99 -8.30 0.97
CA VAL A 13 4.39 -7.86 0.98
C VAL A 13 4.41 -6.36 1.21
N SER A 14 5.06 -5.93 2.28
CA SER A 14 5.28 -4.51 2.58
C SER A 14 6.59 -4.04 1.95
N ARG A 15 6.57 -2.90 1.25
CA ARG A 15 7.76 -2.27 0.68
C ARG A 15 7.74 -0.77 0.93
N ASN A 16 8.82 -0.26 1.53
CA ASN A 16 9.09 1.18 1.58
C ASN A 16 9.67 1.64 0.25
N VAL A 17 9.13 2.73 -0.28
CA VAL A 17 9.65 3.41 -1.46
C VAL A 17 10.03 4.82 -1.03
N ASP A 18 11.30 5.18 -1.25
CA ASP A 18 11.79 6.53 -0.97
C ASP A 18 11.49 7.42 -2.18
N ALA A 19 10.57 8.37 -2.01
CA ALA A 19 10.17 9.32 -3.03
C ALA A 19 11.25 10.36 -3.36
N GLY A 20 12.34 10.46 -2.59
CA GLY A 20 13.46 11.34 -2.88
C GLY A 20 14.44 10.80 -3.93
N LEU A 21 14.34 9.51 -4.28
CA LEU A 21 15.20 8.88 -5.29
C LEU A 21 14.62 9.07 -6.69
N PRO A 22 15.44 9.47 -7.70
CA PRO A 22 14.95 9.72 -9.07
C PRO A 22 14.17 8.55 -9.68
N ASP A 23 14.63 7.31 -9.46
CA ASP A 23 14.01 6.11 -10.01
C ASP A 23 12.64 5.80 -9.38
N SER A 24 12.45 6.20 -8.13
CA SER A 24 11.20 6.01 -7.38
C SER A 24 10.22 7.16 -7.58
N LEU A 25 10.73 8.37 -7.87
CA LEU A 25 9.94 9.58 -8.05
C LEU A 25 8.89 9.39 -9.13
N GLN A 26 9.28 8.81 -10.28
CA GLN A 26 8.36 8.57 -11.39
C GLN A 26 7.21 7.63 -11.01
N ASP A 27 7.49 6.58 -10.24
CA ASP A 27 6.48 5.64 -9.76
C ASP A 27 5.53 6.30 -8.73
N VAL A 28 6.07 7.13 -7.84
CA VAL A 28 5.31 7.85 -6.81
C VAL A 28 4.42 8.94 -7.44
N GLU A 29 4.92 9.68 -8.42
CA GLU A 29 4.19 10.67 -9.19
C GLU A 29 3.08 10.03 -10.05
N ALA A 30 3.37 8.89 -10.70
CA ALA A 30 2.37 8.15 -11.50
C ALA A 30 1.22 7.62 -10.63
N LEU A 31 1.48 7.35 -9.35
CA LEU A 31 0.47 7.00 -8.36
C LEU A 31 -0.26 8.22 -7.80
N GLY A 32 0.13 9.44 -8.17
CA GLY A 32 -0.47 10.70 -7.77
C GLY A 32 -0.19 11.06 -6.31
N PHE A 33 0.97 10.69 -5.78
CA PHE A 33 1.42 11.14 -4.46
C PHE A 33 2.34 12.35 -4.61
N THR A 34 2.12 13.37 -3.78
CA THR A 34 2.94 14.60 -3.79
C THR A 34 4.13 14.52 -2.84
N ASN A 35 4.06 13.69 -1.79
CA ASN A 35 5.11 13.60 -0.77
C ASN A 35 5.12 12.24 -0.04
N HIS A 36 4.08 11.97 0.77
CA HIS A 36 3.94 10.72 1.52
C HIS A 36 2.55 10.11 1.34
N GLY A 37 2.46 8.80 1.52
CA GLY A 37 1.20 8.09 1.52
C GLY A 37 1.37 6.59 1.52
N LEU A 38 0.25 5.88 1.51
CA LEU A 38 0.21 4.43 1.45
C LEU A 38 -0.63 4.00 0.25
N VAL A 39 -0.13 3.00 -0.48
CA VAL A 39 -0.85 2.34 -1.56
C VAL A 39 -0.87 0.84 -1.32
N VAL A 40 -2.03 0.23 -1.48
CA VAL A 40 -2.18 -1.23 -1.57
C VAL A 40 -2.40 -1.55 -3.04
N ARG A 41 -1.55 -2.43 -3.57
CA ARG A 41 -1.66 -2.92 -4.95
C ARG A 41 -1.87 -4.42 -4.96
N SER A 42 -2.60 -4.92 -5.94
CA SER A 42 -2.62 -6.34 -6.27
C SER A 42 -1.27 -6.78 -6.85
N ALA A 43 -1.07 -8.10 -6.94
CA ALA A 43 0.15 -8.69 -7.50
C ALA A 43 0.40 -8.31 -8.98
N ASN A 44 -0.63 -7.93 -9.73
CA ASN A 44 -0.50 -7.44 -11.12
C ASN A 44 -0.31 -5.92 -11.21
N GLY A 45 -0.16 -5.22 -10.09
CA GLY A 45 0.13 -3.78 -10.04
C GLY A 45 -1.10 -2.86 -10.01
N THR A 46 -2.32 -3.38 -10.06
CA THR A 46 -3.54 -2.55 -9.94
C THR A 46 -3.63 -1.94 -8.54
N VAL A 47 -3.92 -0.64 -8.48
CA VAL A 47 -4.17 0.06 -7.21
C VAL A 47 -5.54 -0.35 -6.68
N LEU A 48 -5.55 -0.92 -5.47
CA LEU A 48 -6.77 -1.38 -4.79
C LEU A 48 -7.21 -0.41 -3.69
N PHE A 49 -6.24 0.23 -3.04
CA PHE A 49 -6.48 1.21 -1.98
C PHE A 49 -5.36 2.24 -1.96
N LYS A 50 -5.69 3.50 -1.64
CA LYS A 50 -4.75 4.60 -1.57
C LYS A 50 -5.15 5.57 -0.45
N GLN A 51 -4.19 5.94 0.39
CA GLN A 51 -4.31 7.07 1.33
C GLN A 51 -3.23 8.11 1.02
N PRO A 52 -3.60 9.25 0.41
CA PRO A 52 -2.68 10.36 0.18
C PRO A 52 -2.69 11.33 1.37
N ASP A 53 -1.80 11.17 2.35
CA ASP A 53 -1.44 12.23 3.30
C ASP A 53 -0.29 11.82 4.23
N HIS A 54 0.14 12.76 5.10
CA HIS A 54 1.08 12.55 6.20
C HIS A 54 0.54 11.64 7.32
N GLU A 55 -0.78 11.58 7.51
CA GLU A 55 -1.41 10.74 8.53
C GLU A 55 -2.05 9.50 7.89
N VAL A 56 -1.25 8.44 7.75
CA VAL A 56 -1.75 7.13 7.31
C VAL A 56 -2.60 6.52 8.43
N ASN A 57 -3.89 6.31 8.19
CA ASN A 57 -4.77 5.61 9.12
C ASN A 57 -4.61 4.09 8.91
N MET A 58 -3.80 3.47 9.78
CA MET A 58 -3.49 2.04 9.69
C MET A 58 -4.70 1.12 9.91
N ASP A 59 -5.75 1.56 10.59
CA ASP A 59 -6.95 0.74 10.81
C ASP A 59 -7.78 0.63 9.54
N GLU A 60 -7.94 1.72 8.80
CA GLU A 60 -8.55 1.68 7.47
C GLU A 60 -7.75 0.81 6.49
N VAL A 61 -6.42 0.85 6.58
CA VAL A 61 -5.54 0.00 5.75
C VAL A 61 -5.76 -1.48 6.07
N ARG A 62 -5.87 -1.84 7.36
CA ARG A 62 -6.15 -3.23 7.78
C ARG A 62 -7.52 -3.70 7.29
N GLU A 63 -8.56 -2.90 7.46
CA GLU A 63 -9.91 -3.23 7.00
C GLU A 63 -9.96 -3.39 5.48
N ALA A 64 -9.28 -2.51 4.74
CA ALA A 64 -9.15 -2.64 3.29
C ALA A 64 -8.46 -3.96 2.88
N ILE A 65 -7.34 -4.31 3.53
CA ILE A 65 -6.64 -5.58 3.25
C ILE A 65 -7.55 -6.77 3.58
N ARG A 66 -8.24 -6.76 4.72
CA ARG A 66 -9.15 -7.85 5.12
C ARG A 66 -10.29 -8.04 4.12
N GLY A 67 -10.92 -6.95 3.68
CA GLY A 67 -11.97 -7.00 2.65
C GLY A 67 -11.46 -7.60 1.34
N LEU A 68 -10.30 -7.15 0.87
CA LEU A 68 -9.68 -7.64 -0.36
C LEU A 68 -9.28 -9.13 -0.29
N LEU A 69 -8.87 -9.61 0.87
CA LEU A 69 -8.55 -11.03 1.08
C LEU A 69 -9.81 -11.89 1.19
N ALA A 70 -10.88 -11.39 1.82
CA ALA A 70 -12.16 -12.09 1.90
C ALA A 70 -12.79 -12.30 0.51
N ASP A 71 -12.76 -11.27 -0.35
CA ASP A 71 -13.29 -11.34 -1.73
C ASP A 71 -12.53 -12.34 -2.61
N ARG A 72 -11.28 -12.67 -2.27
CA ARG A 72 -10.43 -13.61 -3.02
C ARG A 72 -10.62 -15.07 -2.58
N ALA A 73 -11.18 -15.31 -1.40
CA ALA A 73 -11.45 -16.63 -0.85
C ALA A 73 -12.86 -17.16 -1.18
N GLY A 74 -13.72 -16.31 -1.77
CA GLY A 74 -15.06 -16.65 -2.24
C GLY A 74 -15.11 -17.22 -3.65
#